data_AF-A0A959GF55-F1
#
_entry.id   AF-A0A959GF55-F1
#
_cell.length_a   1.000
_cell.length_b   1.000
_cell.length_c   1.000
_cell.angle_alpha   90.00
_cell.angle_beta   90.00
_cell.angle_gamma   90.00
#
_symmetry.space_group_name_H-M   'P 1'
#
loop_
_entity.id
_entity.type
_entity.pdbx_description
1 polymer ?
#
loop_
_entity_poly.entity_id
_entity_poly.type
_entity_poly.pdbx_seq_one_letter_code
_entity_poly.pdbx_strand_id
1 'polypeptide(L)'
;MENRSIAPRVKSLNSGLLIGLIFLSLGGCRPAPQEKVIDIPVTEPESTGWTITNQGKHTAMFTLDINGQFWLTTEKIVSRLKAESPDEKAFVLKSLAYVHQLSRNSPPLTDDKWIHSPEVFLNSLGKGYCDDRAAALCRIWQQAGLPARIWRLEGHTVPEVQLQGRWQLYDPETGVYFLKDSSTVCSVEEVANGEARYFSLHNAIYPLNPENSTLLFLDKYLSQEDNSISDWYNTDIPVPDSTFQLPAKAAISCCVPGEQGQSYWFAKVTLPPHSSGQLQAPLILAQRPEIWSSLFPKTDSLYTAVKIQNPGPDTLALYYYVNPFAPGLQPQNRFIMSGVGAAQLTLSLFPKSQSGPKGFFYLDELRERLLTSGELSGFIQNILPNLPEIKDFAGLPDFFHAYLLLQNMPPAEMEIRQKAFQERFDIARKIILQHPDIEERIVRNPVFLLLALEYYGKEADVKELATFLETLSL
;
A
#
# COMPACT_ATOMS: atom_id res chain seq x y z
N MET A 1 55.63 -36.91 -54.16
CA MET A 1 54.91 -36.49 -55.37
C MET A 1 54.22 -35.19 -55.01
N GLU A 2 54.92 -34.06 -55.08
CA GLU A 2 55.15 -33.16 -56.22
C GLU A 2 54.36 -31.86 -56.02
N ASN A 3 55.11 -30.76 -56.04
CA ASN A 3 54.69 -29.37 -56.08
C ASN A 3 53.72 -29.09 -57.24
N ARG A 4 52.81 -28.11 -57.09
CA ARG A 4 52.80 -26.89 -57.95
C ARG A 4 51.80 -25.82 -57.50
N SER A 5 52.34 -24.61 -57.47
CA SER A 5 51.70 -23.29 -57.41
C SER A 5 50.96 -22.96 -58.71
N ILE A 6 49.78 -22.32 -58.62
CA ILE A 6 49.22 -21.45 -59.67
C ILE A 6 48.38 -20.33 -59.00
N ALA A 7 48.83 -19.08 -59.17
CA ALA A 7 48.02 -17.87 -58.97
C ALA A 7 47.11 -17.61 -60.18
N PRO A 8 46.05 -16.79 -60.03
CA PRO A 8 45.82 -15.80 -61.08
C PRO A 8 45.37 -14.41 -60.61
N ARG A 9 46.09 -13.42 -61.16
CA ARG A 9 45.65 -12.18 -61.81
C ARG A 9 44.51 -11.36 -61.19
N VAL A 10 44.95 -10.26 -60.58
CA VAL A 10 44.25 -8.97 -60.42
C VAL A 10 43.67 -8.48 -61.75
N LYS A 11 42.37 -8.17 -61.78
CA LYS A 11 41.76 -7.25 -62.74
C LYS A 11 41.35 -5.98 -62.00
N SER A 12 41.94 -4.87 -62.43
CA SER A 12 41.57 -3.50 -62.08
C SER A 12 40.13 -3.21 -62.51
N LEU A 13 39.29 -2.73 -61.59
CA LEU A 13 38.05 -2.04 -61.91
C LEU A 13 38.08 -0.63 -61.31
N ASN A 14 38.13 0.33 -62.22
CA ASN A 14 37.41 1.61 -62.24
C ASN A 14 37.24 2.35 -60.91
N SER A 15 38.06 3.39 -60.79
CA SER A 15 37.83 4.63 -60.07
C SER A 15 36.47 5.24 -60.40
N GLY A 16 35.45 4.84 -59.64
CA GLY A 16 34.18 5.54 -59.49
C GLY A 16 34.35 6.67 -58.47
N LEU A 17 34.11 7.89 -58.94
CA LEU A 17 34.06 9.13 -58.17
C LEU A 17 33.08 8.98 -56.98
N LEU A 18 33.59 8.69 -55.79
CA LEU A 18 32.82 8.68 -54.55
C LEU A 18 32.63 10.15 -54.14
N ILE A 19 31.55 10.78 -54.61
CA ILE A 19 31.07 12.03 -54.04
C ILE A 19 30.62 11.69 -52.62
N GLY A 20 31.49 11.97 -51.65
CA GLY A 20 31.17 11.96 -50.23
C GLY A 20 30.12 13.02 -49.94
N LEU A 21 28.85 12.66 -50.06
CA LEU A 21 27.75 13.36 -49.43
C LEU A 21 27.92 13.19 -47.92
N ILE A 22 28.68 14.11 -47.32
CA ILE A 22 28.64 14.34 -45.89
C ILE A 22 27.23 14.88 -45.60
N PHE A 23 26.32 13.99 -45.25
CA PHE A 23 25.12 14.37 -44.53
C PHE A 23 25.57 14.85 -43.15
N LEU A 24 25.89 16.14 -43.05
CA LEU A 24 25.73 16.90 -41.82
C LEU A 24 24.23 16.92 -41.52
N SER A 25 23.71 15.80 -41.00
CA SER A 25 22.47 15.87 -40.28
C SER A 25 22.75 16.82 -39.12
N LEU A 26 22.11 17.98 -39.16
CA LEU A 26 21.86 18.81 -37.98
C LEU A 26 20.91 18.04 -37.04
N GLY A 27 21.25 16.78 -36.75
CA GLY A 27 20.62 15.99 -35.71
C GLY A 27 21.01 16.67 -34.42
N GLY A 28 20.14 17.56 -33.94
CA GLY A 28 20.31 18.20 -32.65
C GLY A 28 20.66 17.12 -31.64
N CYS A 29 21.90 17.16 -31.12
CA CYS A 29 22.36 16.24 -30.09
C CYS A 29 21.30 16.25 -29.00
N ARG A 30 20.57 15.13 -28.85
CA ARG A 30 19.73 14.95 -27.67
C ARG A 30 20.66 15.12 -26.47
N PRO A 31 20.32 16.00 -25.51
CA PRO A 31 21.17 16.19 -24.34
C PRO A 31 21.40 14.83 -23.69
N ALA A 32 22.66 14.55 -23.37
CA ALA A 32 23.02 13.30 -22.71
C ALA A 32 22.24 13.18 -21.38
N PRO A 33 21.84 11.96 -20.97
CA PRO A 33 21.29 11.73 -19.65
C PRO A 33 22.23 12.28 -18.57
N GLN A 34 21.65 12.94 -17.57
CA GLN A 34 22.38 13.56 -16.47
C GLN A 34 21.83 13.04 -15.15
N GLU A 35 22.68 12.99 -14.14
CA GLU A 35 22.27 12.72 -12.77
C GLU A 35 22.40 14.00 -11.95
N LYS A 36 21.38 14.27 -11.12
CA LYS A 36 21.37 15.35 -10.15
C LYS A 36 21.11 14.75 -8.77
N VAL A 37 22.09 14.88 -7.89
CA VAL A 37 22.01 14.45 -6.49
C VAL A 37 21.83 15.67 -5.59
N ILE A 38 20.88 15.61 -4.66
CA ILE A 38 20.63 16.64 -3.66
C ILE A 38 20.49 15.96 -2.31
N ASP A 39 21.43 16.23 -1.41
CA ASP A 39 21.35 15.85 -0.01
C ASP A 39 20.72 17.00 0.80
N ILE A 40 19.67 16.71 1.56
CA ILE A 40 18.93 17.72 2.32
C ILE A 40 18.50 17.20 3.70
N PRO A 41 18.94 17.87 4.79
CA PRO A 41 18.44 17.58 6.12
C PRO A 41 17.01 18.10 6.28
N VAL A 42 16.19 17.37 7.05
CA VAL A 42 14.81 17.75 7.35
C VAL A 42 14.57 17.59 8.85
N THR A 43 14.21 18.69 9.53
CA THR A 43 14.01 18.70 10.98
C THR A 43 12.76 17.95 11.41
N GLU A 44 11.67 18.07 10.63
CA GLU A 44 10.37 17.44 10.90
C GLU A 44 9.88 16.70 9.64
N PRO A 45 10.42 15.51 9.34
CA PRO A 45 10.16 14.82 8.08
C PRO A 45 8.67 14.47 7.86
N GLU A 46 7.95 14.16 8.93
CA GLU A 46 6.53 13.87 8.94
C GLU A 46 5.67 15.07 8.52
N SER A 47 6.08 16.29 8.92
CA SER A 47 5.39 17.55 8.64
C SER A 47 5.93 18.27 7.40
N THR A 48 6.93 17.72 6.71
CA THR A 48 7.58 18.34 5.55
C THR A 48 7.19 17.67 4.23
N GLY A 49 6.78 18.46 3.25
CA GLY A 49 6.59 18.06 1.85
C GLY A 49 7.73 18.57 0.97
N TRP A 50 7.76 18.10 -0.28
CA TRP A 50 8.79 18.49 -1.24
C TRP A 50 8.20 18.82 -2.61
N THR A 51 8.84 19.74 -3.32
CA THR A 51 8.50 20.16 -4.67
C THR A 51 9.72 20.05 -5.57
N ILE A 52 9.56 19.37 -6.70
CA ILE A 52 10.52 19.38 -7.80
C ILE A 52 9.95 20.26 -8.91
N THR A 53 10.70 21.30 -9.29
CA THR A 53 10.30 22.25 -10.33
C THR A 53 11.24 22.15 -11.51
N ASN A 54 10.70 22.08 -12.72
CA ASN A 54 11.48 22.17 -13.94
C ASN A 54 11.74 23.65 -14.29
N GLN A 55 12.93 24.17 -13.96
CA GLN A 55 13.30 25.55 -14.28
C GLN A 55 13.70 25.76 -15.75
N GLY A 56 13.79 24.68 -16.53
CA GLY A 56 14.23 24.70 -17.91
C GLY A 56 13.20 25.28 -18.90
N LYS A 57 13.60 25.25 -20.17
CA LYS A 57 12.76 25.61 -21.33
C LYS A 57 12.16 24.39 -22.04
N HIS A 58 12.56 23.19 -21.64
CA HIS A 58 12.17 21.93 -22.25
C HIS A 58 11.65 20.96 -21.19
N THR A 59 10.84 19.98 -21.60
CA THR A 59 10.39 18.88 -20.75
C THR A 59 11.60 18.12 -20.19
N ALA A 60 11.57 17.87 -18.88
CA ALA A 60 12.52 16.97 -18.23
C ALA A 60 11.94 15.55 -18.21
N MET A 61 12.74 14.56 -18.59
CA MET A 61 12.43 13.14 -18.51
C MET A 61 13.37 12.48 -17.51
N PHE A 62 12.87 12.06 -16.35
CA PHE A 62 13.73 11.61 -15.25
C PHE A 62 13.10 10.52 -14.39
N THR A 63 13.92 9.66 -13.81
CA THR A 63 13.55 8.82 -12.66
C THR A 63 13.85 9.56 -11.37
N LEU A 64 13.10 9.25 -10.32
CA LEU A 64 13.32 9.80 -8.98
C LEU A 64 13.67 8.66 -8.02
N ASP A 65 14.72 8.87 -7.23
CA ASP A 65 15.09 8.06 -6.08
C ASP A 65 15.20 8.95 -4.83
N ILE A 66 14.50 8.60 -3.75
CA ILE A 66 14.59 9.23 -2.45
C ILE A 66 15.01 8.15 -1.46
N ASN A 67 16.23 8.23 -0.94
CA ASN A 67 16.79 7.30 0.05
C ASN A 67 16.81 5.81 -0.36
N GLY A 68 16.70 5.47 -1.64
CA GLY A 68 16.50 4.10 -2.11
C GLY A 68 15.08 3.58 -1.89
N GLN A 69 14.11 4.46 -1.64
CA GLN A 69 12.77 4.09 -1.18
C GLN A 69 11.61 4.68 -1.98
N PHE A 70 11.88 5.58 -2.94
CA PHE A 70 10.86 6.11 -3.85
C PHE A 70 11.52 6.64 -5.12
N TRP A 71 11.26 6.14 -6.32
CA TRP A 71 10.25 5.17 -6.74
C TRP A 71 10.66 3.71 -6.49
N LEU A 72 9.73 2.90 -5.98
CA LEU A 72 9.92 1.47 -5.76
C LEU A 72 9.59 0.68 -7.03
N THR A 73 10.58 0.36 -7.85
CA THR A 73 10.42 -0.71 -8.86
C THR A 73 10.51 -2.06 -8.16
N THR A 74 9.86 -3.11 -8.70
CA THR A 74 9.97 -4.46 -8.13
C THR A 74 11.44 -4.90 -8.04
N GLU A 75 12.27 -4.55 -9.03
CA GLU A 75 13.70 -4.84 -9.02
C GLU A 75 14.45 -4.15 -7.86
N LYS A 76 14.15 -2.87 -7.60
CA LYS A 76 14.74 -2.14 -6.47
C LYS A 76 14.26 -2.69 -5.12
N ILE A 77 12.98 -3.03 -5.01
CA ILE A 77 12.42 -3.70 -3.82
C ILE A 77 13.20 -5.00 -3.55
N VAL A 78 13.31 -5.87 -4.55
CA VAL A 78 14.04 -7.14 -4.43
C VAL A 78 15.49 -6.91 -4.05
N SER A 79 16.19 -6.00 -4.73
CA SER A 79 17.61 -5.71 -4.48
C SER A 79 17.84 -5.26 -3.04
N ARG A 80 16.99 -4.36 -2.53
CA ARG A 80 17.04 -3.89 -1.15
C ARG A 80 16.76 -5.02 -0.16
N LEU A 81 15.64 -5.71 -0.33
CA LEU A 81 15.25 -6.76 0.61
C LEU A 81 16.29 -7.89 0.65
N LYS A 82 16.91 -8.25 -0.48
CA LYS A 82 18.03 -9.19 -0.52
C LYS A 82 19.26 -8.69 0.21
N ALA A 83 19.63 -7.42 0.03
CA ALA A 83 20.80 -6.83 0.69
C ALA A 83 20.65 -6.81 2.23
N GLU A 84 19.43 -6.73 2.72
CA GLU A 84 19.12 -6.68 4.15
C GLU A 84 18.68 -8.04 4.74
N SER A 85 18.80 -9.14 3.99
CA SER A 85 18.38 -10.48 4.40
C SER A 85 19.55 -11.46 4.32
N PRO A 86 19.88 -12.17 5.43
CA PRO A 86 21.02 -13.09 5.46
C PRO A 86 20.83 -14.36 4.61
N ASP A 87 19.57 -14.75 4.33
CA ASP A 87 19.23 -15.93 3.54
C ASP A 87 17.85 -15.78 2.86
N GLU A 88 17.44 -16.79 2.08
CA GLU A 88 16.15 -16.80 1.36
C GLU A 88 14.94 -16.78 2.30
N LYS A 89 15.01 -17.46 3.46
CA LYS A 89 13.91 -17.48 4.44
C LYS A 89 13.70 -16.09 5.03
N ALA A 90 14.78 -15.42 5.42
CA ALA A 90 14.75 -14.04 5.89
C ALA A 90 14.25 -13.10 4.79
N PHE A 91 14.65 -13.29 3.53
CA PHE A 91 14.11 -12.53 2.40
C PHE A 91 12.60 -12.69 2.25
N VAL A 92 12.08 -13.92 2.31
CA VAL A 92 10.63 -14.19 2.19
C VAL A 92 9.85 -13.55 3.33
N LEU A 93 10.28 -13.72 4.58
CA LEU A 93 9.65 -13.11 5.75
C LEU A 93 9.70 -11.58 5.71
N LYS A 94 10.83 -11.01 5.26
CA LYS A 94 10.98 -9.56 5.12
C LYS A 94 10.09 -9.01 4.00
N SER A 95 9.94 -9.74 2.90
CA SER A 95 9.02 -9.39 1.81
C SER A 95 7.56 -9.41 2.27
N LEU A 96 7.17 -10.42 3.05
CA LEU A 96 5.85 -10.49 3.67
C LEU A 96 5.59 -9.25 4.54
N ALA A 97 6.49 -8.97 5.49
CA ALA A 97 6.38 -7.82 6.38
C ALA A 97 6.34 -6.50 5.60
N TYR A 98 7.15 -6.39 4.55
CA TYR A 98 7.22 -5.20 3.70
C TYR A 98 5.89 -4.91 2.99
N VAL A 99 5.30 -5.91 2.32
CA VAL A 99 3.98 -5.73 1.68
C VAL A 99 2.90 -5.47 2.71
N HIS A 100 2.92 -6.21 3.83
CA HIS A 100 1.91 -6.07 4.88
C HIS A 100 1.91 -4.67 5.52
N GLN A 101 3.08 -4.10 5.80
CA GLN A 101 3.24 -2.78 6.44
C GLN A 101 2.97 -1.61 5.48
N LEU A 102 3.23 -1.80 4.18
CA LEU A 102 3.04 -0.76 3.17
C LEU A 102 1.67 -0.78 2.51
N SER A 103 0.75 -1.63 2.98
CA SER A 103 -0.59 -1.72 2.42
C SER A 103 -1.67 -1.93 3.47
N ARG A 104 -2.91 -1.58 3.16
CA ARG A 104 -4.09 -1.88 3.99
C ARG A 104 -5.20 -2.55 3.19
N ASN A 105 -6.01 -3.34 3.88
CA ASN A 105 -7.26 -3.83 3.31
C ASN A 105 -8.23 -2.66 3.12
N SER A 106 -8.70 -2.49 1.90
CA SER A 106 -9.70 -1.48 1.54
C SER A 106 -10.25 -1.85 0.18
N PRO A 107 -11.51 -1.47 -0.14
CA PRO A 107 -12.00 -1.57 -1.51
C PRO A 107 -11.00 -0.97 -2.52
N PRO A 108 -10.61 -1.72 -3.57
CA PRO A 108 -9.67 -1.24 -4.56
C PRO A 108 -10.31 -0.13 -5.40
N LEU A 109 -9.46 0.66 -6.06
CA LEU A 109 -9.92 1.74 -6.94
C LEU A 109 -10.66 1.21 -8.19
N THR A 110 -10.32 0.01 -8.62
CA THR A 110 -10.83 -0.68 -9.81
C THR A 110 -10.60 -2.18 -9.63
N ASP A 111 -11.18 -3.00 -10.50
CA ASP A 111 -10.91 -4.43 -10.68
C ASP A 111 -9.93 -4.72 -11.83
N ASP A 112 -9.40 -3.68 -12.48
CA ASP A 112 -8.41 -3.82 -13.55
C ASP A 112 -7.11 -4.45 -13.05
N LYS A 113 -6.54 -5.35 -13.85
CA LYS A 113 -5.29 -6.09 -13.54
C LYS A 113 -4.10 -5.22 -13.11
N TRP A 114 -4.00 -3.98 -13.58
CA TRP A 114 -2.83 -3.14 -13.33
C TRP A 114 -2.65 -2.77 -11.85
N ILE A 115 -3.70 -2.88 -11.02
CA ILE A 115 -3.59 -2.66 -9.58
C ILE A 115 -2.70 -3.71 -8.89
N HIS A 116 -2.56 -4.90 -9.48
CA HIS A 116 -1.75 -6.00 -8.94
C HIS A 116 -0.25 -5.84 -9.20
N SER A 117 0.18 -4.78 -9.90
CA SER A 117 1.61 -4.44 -10.04
C SER A 117 2.14 -3.93 -8.70
N PRO A 118 3.28 -4.44 -8.18
CA PRO A 118 3.91 -3.91 -6.98
C PRO A 118 4.22 -2.42 -7.10
N GLU A 119 4.59 -1.95 -8.29
CA GLU A 119 4.87 -0.55 -8.56
C GLU A 119 3.64 0.33 -8.37
N VAL A 120 2.49 -0.08 -8.88
CA VAL A 120 1.24 0.66 -8.67
C VAL A 120 0.79 0.55 -7.23
N PHE A 121 0.70 -0.67 -6.73
CA PHE A 121 0.12 -0.96 -5.42
C PHE A 121 0.91 -0.28 -4.30
N LEU A 122 2.23 -0.43 -4.28
CA LEU A 122 3.06 0.02 -3.17
C LEU A 122 3.52 1.48 -3.28
N ASN A 123 3.52 2.10 -4.47
CA ASN A 123 3.87 3.52 -4.58
C ASN A 123 2.65 4.45 -4.65
N SER A 124 1.56 4.03 -5.27
CA SER A 124 0.40 4.89 -5.50
C SER A 124 -0.78 4.60 -4.58
N LEU A 125 -1.26 3.37 -4.55
CA LEU A 125 -2.56 3.08 -3.93
C LEU A 125 -2.42 2.84 -2.42
N GLY A 126 -1.48 1.98 -2.02
CA GLY A 126 -1.29 1.58 -0.62
C GLY A 126 -2.46 0.82 -0.02
N LYS A 127 -3.45 0.45 -0.83
CA LYS A 127 -4.66 -0.19 -0.38
C LYS A 127 -5.31 -1.01 -1.48
N GLY A 128 -5.95 -2.09 -1.09
CA GLY A 128 -6.57 -3.08 -1.98
C GLY A 128 -6.98 -4.31 -1.18
N TYR A 129 -7.52 -5.31 -1.85
CA TYR A 129 -7.95 -6.54 -1.21
C TYR A 129 -6.80 -7.56 -1.07
N CYS A 130 -7.14 -8.72 -0.53
CA CYS A 130 -6.20 -9.83 -0.30
C CYS A 130 -5.47 -10.25 -1.57
N ASP A 131 -6.15 -10.22 -2.72
CA ASP A 131 -5.58 -10.54 -4.03
C ASP A 131 -4.52 -9.54 -4.49
N ASP A 132 -4.73 -8.23 -4.31
CA ASP A 132 -3.74 -7.19 -4.61
C ASP A 132 -2.44 -7.40 -3.83
N ARG A 133 -2.58 -7.68 -2.53
CA ARG A 133 -1.45 -7.90 -1.63
C ARG A 133 -0.74 -9.21 -1.96
N ALA A 134 -1.51 -10.27 -2.21
CA ALA A 134 -1.00 -11.57 -2.63
C ALA A 134 -0.23 -11.47 -3.95
N ALA A 135 -0.77 -10.75 -4.93
CA ALA A 135 -0.13 -10.50 -6.22
C ALA A 135 1.16 -9.71 -6.08
N ALA A 136 1.14 -8.61 -5.33
CA ALA A 136 2.34 -7.81 -5.09
C ALA A 136 3.47 -8.64 -4.45
N LEU A 137 3.15 -9.43 -3.42
CA LEU A 137 4.12 -10.30 -2.75
C LEU A 137 4.62 -11.42 -3.67
N CYS A 138 3.73 -12.08 -4.41
CA CYS A 138 4.09 -13.14 -5.33
C CYS A 138 5.06 -12.64 -6.41
N ARG A 139 4.79 -11.47 -7.01
CA ARG A 139 5.65 -10.86 -8.02
C ARG A 139 7.02 -10.44 -7.49
N ILE A 140 7.10 -9.98 -6.24
CA ILE A 140 8.39 -9.71 -5.58
C ILE A 140 9.24 -11.00 -5.49
N TRP A 141 8.63 -12.12 -5.10
CA TRP A 141 9.33 -13.40 -5.06
C TRP A 141 9.72 -13.93 -6.44
N GLN A 142 8.83 -13.82 -7.44
CA GLN A 142 9.15 -14.20 -8.82
C GLN A 142 10.30 -13.36 -9.39
N GLN A 143 10.28 -12.04 -9.16
CA GLN A 143 11.38 -11.14 -9.55
C GLN A 143 12.69 -11.49 -8.83
N ALA A 144 12.62 -12.05 -7.62
CA ALA A 144 13.78 -12.56 -6.89
C ALA A 144 14.31 -13.90 -7.41
N GLY A 145 13.63 -14.54 -8.36
CA GLY A 145 13.98 -15.84 -8.92
C GLY A 145 13.41 -17.03 -8.14
N LEU A 146 12.48 -16.79 -7.20
CA LEU A 146 11.82 -17.84 -6.44
C LEU A 146 10.54 -18.29 -7.16
N PRO A 147 10.30 -19.59 -7.36
CA PRO A 147 9.01 -20.07 -7.84
C PRO A 147 7.92 -19.65 -6.86
N ALA A 148 6.91 -18.94 -7.35
CA ALA A 148 5.78 -18.48 -6.54
C ALA A 148 4.48 -18.55 -7.35
N ARG A 149 3.37 -18.80 -6.65
CA ARG A 149 2.02 -18.96 -7.22
C ARG A 149 0.97 -18.32 -6.31
N ILE A 150 -0.24 -18.14 -6.83
CA ILE A 150 -1.37 -17.59 -6.07
C ILE A 150 -2.50 -18.61 -6.01
N TRP A 151 -3.08 -18.75 -4.84
CA TRP A 151 -4.28 -19.52 -4.56
C TRP A 151 -5.48 -18.63 -4.32
N ARG A 152 -6.63 -19.03 -4.86
CA ARG A 152 -7.95 -18.54 -4.44
C ARG A 152 -8.54 -19.58 -3.51
N LEU A 153 -8.98 -19.15 -2.33
CA LEU A 153 -9.56 -19.95 -1.26
C LEU A 153 -11.02 -19.54 -0.99
N GLU A 154 -11.79 -19.24 -2.04
CA GLU A 154 -13.18 -18.75 -1.97
C GLU A 154 -13.39 -17.56 -1.01
N GLY A 155 -13.25 -16.34 -1.54
CA GLY A 155 -13.37 -15.11 -0.74
C GLY A 155 -12.08 -14.67 -0.05
N HIS A 156 -11.01 -15.47 -0.14
CA HIS A 156 -9.64 -15.08 0.21
C HIS A 156 -8.66 -15.48 -0.88
N THR A 157 -7.57 -14.73 -1.02
CA THR A 157 -6.51 -14.98 -2.01
C THR A 157 -5.16 -14.85 -1.33
N VAL A 158 -4.30 -15.85 -1.51
CA VAL A 158 -3.00 -15.95 -0.81
C VAL A 158 -1.90 -16.43 -1.75
N PRO A 159 -0.65 -15.96 -1.56
CA PRO A 159 0.47 -16.45 -2.34
C PRO A 159 1.21 -17.60 -1.63
N GLU A 160 1.87 -18.43 -2.43
CA GLU A 160 2.87 -19.38 -1.96
C GLU A 160 4.20 -19.15 -2.66
N VAL A 161 5.28 -19.51 -1.98
CA VAL A 161 6.65 -19.55 -2.52
C VAL A 161 7.28 -20.90 -2.28
N GLN A 162 8.07 -21.38 -3.23
CA GLN A 162 8.82 -22.61 -3.08
C GLN A 162 10.18 -22.32 -2.45
N LEU A 163 10.41 -22.83 -1.25
CA LEU A 163 11.69 -22.79 -0.55
C LEU A 163 12.14 -24.21 -0.21
N GLN A 164 13.42 -24.52 -0.50
CA GLN A 164 14.00 -25.84 -0.19
C GLN A 164 13.16 -27.01 -0.75
N GLY A 165 12.58 -26.82 -1.94
CA GLY A 165 11.75 -27.83 -2.62
C GLY A 165 10.32 -27.97 -2.08
N ARG A 166 9.88 -27.13 -1.13
CA ARG A 166 8.53 -27.17 -0.54
C ARG A 166 7.79 -25.86 -0.80
N TRP A 167 6.50 -25.97 -1.10
CA TRP A 167 5.59 -24.82 -1.10
C TRP A 167 5.33 -24.35 0.33
N GLN A 168 5.31 -23.04 0.52
CA GLN A 168 5.09 -22.39 1.81
C GLN A 168 4.14 -21.21 1.62
N LEU A 169 3.09 -21.16 2.43
CA LEU A 169 2.10 -20.10 2.45
C LEU A 169 2.52 -18.96 3.38
N TYR A 170 2.42 -17.72 2.86
CA TYR A 170 2.56 -16.51 3.66
C TYR A 170 1.48 -15.52 3.24
N ASP A 171 0.60 -15.15 4.16
CA ASP A 171 -0.54 -14.28 3.88
C ASP A 171 -0.20 -12.81 4.19
N PRO A 172 -0.05 -11.94 3.17
CA PRO A 172 0.22 -10.52 3.37
C PRO A 172 -0.99 -9.75 3.89
N GLU A 173 -2.21 -10.26 3.76
CA GLU A 173 -3.44 -9.65 4.30
C GLU A 173 -3.38 -9.60 5.82
N THR A 174 -3.28 -10.77 6.45
CA THR A 174 -3.22 -10.89 7.91
C THR A 174 -1.79 -10.81 8.48
N GLY A 175 -0.77 -10.86 7.61
CA GLY A 175 0.64 -10.82 8.03
C GLY A 175 1.12 -12.12 8.69
N VAL A 176 0.46 -13.25 8.40
CA VAL A 176 0.73 -14.54 9.05
C VAL A 176 1.31 -15.59 8.11
N TYR A 177 1.86 -16.63 8.71
CA TYR A 177 2.15 -17.91 8.05
C TYR A 177 1.87 -19.06 9.01
N PHE A 178 1.53 -20.22 8.46
CA PHE A 178 1.13 -21.39 9.23
C PHE A 178 2.30 -22.36 9.37
N LEU A 179 2.40 -23.00 10.53
CA LEU A 179 3.47 -23.92 10.84
C LEU A 179 2.94 -25.30 11.24
N LYS A 180 3.57 -26.33 10.69
CA LYS A 180 3.33 -27.74 11.07
C LYS A 180 3.93 -28.07 12.43
N ASP A 181 5.09 -27.48 12.72
CA ASP A 181 5.85 -27.60 13.95
C ASP A 181 6.41 -26.22 14.37
N SER A 182 7.49 -26.14 15.15
CA SER A 182 8.05 -24.85 15.57
C SER A 182 8.77 -24.07 14.45
N SER A 183 8.99 -24.66 13.28
CA SER A 183 9.90 -24.10 12.27
C SER A 183 9.50 -24.34 10.80
N THR A 184 8.68 -25.35 10.54
CA THR A 184 8.27 -25.76 9.19
C THR A 184 6.99 -25.06 8.76
N VAL A 185 7.09 -24.20 7.74
CA VAL A 185 5.93 -23.50 7.15
C VAL A 185 5.13 -24.45 6.27
N CYS A 186 3.82 -24.44 6.43
CA CYS A 186 2.88 -25.26 5.65
C CYS A 186 2.59 -24.64 4.28
N SER A 187 2.26 -25.48 3.30
CA SER A 187 1.54 -25.09 2.08
C SER A 187 0.04 -24.87 2.36
N VAL A 188 -0.69 -24.26 1.43
CA VAL A 188 -2.17 -24.18 1.41
C VAL A 188 -2.78 -25.56 1.62
N GLU A 189 -2.31 -26.54 0.85
CA GLU A 189 -2.84 -27.90 0.89
C GLU A 189 -2.57 -28.56 2.25
N GLU A 190 -1.38 -28.35 2.84
CA GLU A 190 -1.07 -28.86 4.19
C GLU A 190 -1.95 -28.20 5.25
N VAL A 191 -2.22 -26.89 5.15
CA VAL A 191 -3.13 -26.19 6.07
C VAL A 191 -4.56 -26.74 5.93
N ALA A 192 -5.06 -26.87 4.71
CA ALA A 192 -6.41 -27.39 4.43
C ALA A 192 -6.59 -28.88 4.78
N ASN A 193 -5.51 -29.64 4.88
CA ASN A 193 -5.51 -31.02 5.39
C ASN A 193 -5.38 -31.10 6.93
N GLY A 194 -5.34 -29.96 7.62
CA GLY A 194 -5.22 -29.90 9.08
C GLY A 194 -3.82 -30.23 9.62
N GLU A 195 -2.77 -30.11 8.80
CA GLU A 195 -1.40 -30.37 9.25
C GLU A 195 -0.82 -29.22 10.09
N ALA A 196 -1.33 -28.01 9.91
CA ALA A 196 -0.88 -26.84 10.66
C ALA A 196 -1.25 -26.95 12.15
N ARG A 197 -0.29 -26.65 13.03
CA ARG A 197 -0.46 -26.65 14.49
C ARG A 197 -0.31 -25.27 15.10
N TYR A 198 0.35 -24.36 14.39
CA TYR A 198 0.59 -23.01 14.84
C TYR A 198 0.42 -22.02 13.69
N PHE A 199 0.24 -20.75 14.01
CA PHE A 199 0.47 -19.65 13.09
C PHE A 199 1.40 -18.64 13.74
N SER A 200 2.12 -17.87 12.93
CA SER A 200 2.99 -16.81 13.41
C SER A 200 2.59 -15.45 12.86
N LEU A 201 2.55 -14.46 13.74
CA LEU A 201 2.40 -13.04 13.44
C LEU A 201 3.59 -12.31 14.05
N HIS A 202 4.36 -11.54 13.27
CA HIS A 202 5.46 -10.72 13.80
C HIS A 202 6.43 -11.45 14.76
N ASN A 203 6.83 -12.68 14.40
CA ASN A 203 7.71 -13.58 15.19
C ASN A 203 7.11 -14.16 16.49
N ALA A 204 5.86 -13.83 16.83
CA ALA A 204 5.12 -14.54 17.87
C ALA A 204 4.47 -15.80 17.27
N ILE A 205 4.52 -16.92 17.99
CA ILE A 205 3.93 -18.20 17.56
C ILE A 205 2.75 -18.51 18.45
N TYR A 206 1.59 -18.77 17.84
CA TYR A 206 0.34 -19.08 18.53
C TYR A 206 -0.15 -20.47 18.14
N PRO A 207 -0.71 -21.26 19.09
CA PRO A 207 -1.36 -22.51 18.73
C PRO A 207 -2.55 -22.24 17.81
N LEU A 208 -2.68 -23.05 16.77
CA LEU A 208 -3.83 -23.01 15.87
C LEU A 208 -5.02 -23.68 16.59
N ASN A 209 -6.02 -22.88 16.96
CA ASN A 209 -7.25 -23.38 17.57
C ASN A 209 -8.46 -22.84 16.79
N PRO A 210 -9.11 -23.65 15.94
CA PRO A 210 -10.27 -23.23 15.17
C PRO A 210 -11.41 -22.66 16.01
N GLU A 211 -11.62 -23.17 17.22
CA GLU A 211 -12.75 -22.76 18.08
C GLU A 211 -12.53 -21.40 18.75
N ASN A 212 -11.28 -20.92 18.84
CA ASN A 212 -10.93 -19.72 19.60
C ASN A 212 -10.04 -18.72 18.82
N SER A 213 -9.79 -18.98 17.54
CA SER A 213 -8.92 -18.14 16.74
C SER A 213 -9.66 -16.87 16.28
N THR A 214 -9.04 -15.71 16.49
CA THR A 214 -9.46 -14.44 15.89
C THR A 214 -8.85 -14.22 14.51
N LEU A 215 -8.20 -15.24 13.95
CA LEU A 215 -7.59 -15.13 12.63
C LEU A 215 -8.68 -15.01 11.56
N LEU A 216 -8.70 -13.86 10.91
CA LEU A 216 -9.57 -13.61 9.76
C LEU A 216 -9.32 -14.69 8.69
N PHE A 217 -10.40 -15.18 8.08
CA PHE A 217 -10.39 -16.21 7.03
C PHE A 217 -9.95 -17.62 7.47
N LEU A 218 -9.94 -17.95 8.77
CA LEU A 218 -9.55 -19.29 9.22
C LEU A 218 -10.36 -20.42 8.56
N ASP A 219 -11.66 -20.22 8.40
CA ASP A 219 -12.55 -21.13 7.67
C ASP A 219 -12.08 -21.37 6.23
N LYS A 220 -11.61 -20.32 5.55
CA LYS A 220 -11.10 -20.38 4.17
C LYS A 220 -9.78 -21.12 4.07
N TYR A 221 -8.90 -20.98 5.06
CA TYR A 221 -7.64 -21.75 5.11
C TYR A 221 -7.85 -23.25 5.31
N LEU A 222 -8.87 -23.63 6.07
CA LEU A 222 -9.14 -25.02 6.45
C LEU A 222 -10.03 -25.76 5.44
N SER A 223 -10.64 -25.05 4.49
CA SER A 223 -11.46 -25.64 3.43
C SER A 223 -10.62 -26.12 2.25
N GLN A 224 -11.12 -27.15 1.55
CA GLN A 224 -10.58 -27.64 0.28
C GLN A 224 -11.54 -27.43 -0.90
N GLU A 225 -12.79 -27.06 -0.64
CA GLU A 225 -13.89 -27.21 -1.60
C GLU A 225 -13.68 -26.39 -2.88
N ASP A 226 -12.99 -25.25 -2.78
CA ASP A 226 -12.84 -24.27 -3.86
C ASP A 226 -11.41 -23.75 -4.05
N ASN A 227 -10.42 -24.48 -3.53
CA ASN A 227 -9.03 -24.09 -3.64
C ASN A 227 -8.54 -24.24 -5.08
N SER A 228 -8.11 -23.14 -5.69
CA SER A 228 -7.58 -23.16 -7.06
C SER A 228 -6.36 -22.26 -7.22
N ILE A 229 -5.39 -22.72 -8.01
CA ILE A 229 -4.27 -21.88 -8.43
C ILE A 229 -4.75 -20.94 -9.53
N SER A 230 -4.43 -19.66 -9.42
CA SER A 230 -4.84 -18.65 -10.40
C SER A 230 -3.65 -17.85 -10.92
N ASP A 231 -3.47 -17.89 -12.24
CA ASP A 231 -2.48 -17.09 -12.95
C ASP A 231 -2.99 -15.69 -13.30
N TRP A 232 -4.29 -15.41 -13.12
CA TRP A 232 -4.93 -14.15 -13.53
C TRP A 232 -4.29 -12.93 -12.86
N TYR A 233 -3.92 -13.08 -11.58
CA TYR A 233 -3.32 -12.04 -10.74
C TYR A 233 -1.84 -11.77 -11.03
N ASN A 234 -1.15 -12.66 -11.76
CA ASN A 234 0.28 -12.56 -11.99
C ASN A 234 0.68 -12.47 -13.47
N THR A 235 -0.23 -12.78 -14.38
CA THR A 235 0.06 -12.84 -15.82
C THR A 235 -0.44 -11.61 -16.55
N ASP A 236 0.43 -11.07 -17.42
CA ASP A 236 0.17 -9.90 -18.26
C ASP A 236 -0.26 -8.65 -17.47
N ILE A 237 0.27 -8.50 -16.25
CA ILE A 237 0.01 -7.33 -15.39
C ILE A 237 0.73 -6.10 -15.96
N PRO A 238 0.01 -5.05 -16.38
CA PRO A 238 0.63 -3.83 -16.87
C PRO A 238 1.47 -3.17 -15.77
N VAL A 239 2.70 -2.79 -16.11
CA VAL A 239 3.61 -2.06 -15.20
C VAL A 239 3.80 -0.63 -15.75
N PRO A 240 3.65 0.40 -14.92
CA PRO A 240 3.87 1.79 -15.34
C PRO A 240 5.33 2.03 -15.76
N ASP A 241 5.54 2.95 -16.71
CA ASP A 241 6.87 3.51 -16.95
C ASP A 241 7.33 4.27 -15.71
N SER A 242 8.50 3.93 -15.17
CA SER A 242 9.12 4.55 -13.99
C SER A 242 9.56 6.02 -14.19
N THR A 243 9.41 6.55 -15.41
CA THR A 243 9.90 7.88 -15.80
C THR A 243 8.85 8.96 -15.58
N PHE A 244 9.24 10.07 -14.97
CA PHE A 244 8.48 11.31 -14.96
C PHE A 244 8.78 12.13 -16.21
N GLN A 245 7.75 12.67 -16.87
CA GLN A 245 7.88 13.68 -17.92
C GLN A 245 7.27 15.01 -17.43
N LEU A 246 8.11 15.92 -16.95
CA LEU A 246 7.66 17.19 -16.37
C LEU A 246 7.90 18.35 -17.36
N PRO A 247 6.83 18.99 -17.89
CA PRO A 247 6.97 20.10 -18.83
C PRO A 247 7.79 21.27 -18.30
N ALA A 248 8.24 22.14 -19.19
CA ALA A 248 8.95 23.36 -18.82
C ALA A 248 8.12 24.18 -17.83
N LYS A 249 8.75 24.67 -16.75
CA LYS A 249 8.13 25.47 -15.69
C LYS A 249 7.02 24.76 -14.88
N ALA A 250 6.73 23.49 -15.16
CA ALA A 250 5.86 22.69 -14.32
C ALA A 250 6.57 22.28 -13.03
N ALA A 251 5.78 21.96 -12.02
CA ALA A 251 6.26 21.49 -10.73
C ALA A 251 5.45 20.28 -10.27
N ILE A 252 6.11 19.30 -9.65
CA ILE A 252 5.47 18.19 -8.93
C ILE A 252 5.76 18.35 -7.45
N SER A 253 4.71 18.33 -6.63
CA SER A 253 4.81 18.43 -5.17
C SER A 253 4.24 17.17 -4.55
N CYS A 254 5.03 16.40 -3.82
CA CYS A 254 4.49 15.24 -3.11
C CYS A 254 3.86 15.62 -1.80
N CYS A 255 2.93 14.73 -1.44
CA CYS A 255 2.48 14.55 -0.10
C CYS A 255 1.71 15.81 0.32
N VAL A 256 0.97 16.37 -0.63
CA VAL A 256 -0.09 17.32 -0.34
C VAL A 256 -1.27 16.50 0.15
N PRO A 257 -1.94 16.96 1.21
CA PRO A 257 -3.12 16.27 1.67
C PRO A 257 -4.24 16.36 0.63
N GLY A 258 -5.10 15.34 0.64
CA GLY A 258 -6.39 15.42 -0.03
C GLY A 258 -7.25 16.54 0.53
N GLU A 259 -8.27 16.92 -0.25
CA GLU A 259 -9.38 17.72 0.29
C GLU A 259 -10.18 16.89 1.31
N GLN A 260 -10.97 17.57 2.15
CA GLN A 260 -11.64 17.00 3.32
C GLN A 260 -12.27 15.62 3.03
N GLY A 261 -11.92 14.62 3.84
CA GLY A 261 -12.45 13.25 3.77
C GLY A 261 -11.64 12.24 2.95
N GLN A 262 -10.63 12.67 2.18
CA GLN A 262 -9.80 11.72 1.42
C GLN A 262 -8.65 11.14 2.26
N SER A 263 -8.58 9.81 2.36
CA SER A 263 -7.55 9.06 3.09
C SER A 263 -6.20 8.92 2.35
N TYR A 264 -6.07 9.58 1.19
CA TYR A 264 -4.90 9.50 0.34
C TYR A 264 -3.98 10.71 0.50
N TRP A 265 -2.69 10.47 0.29
CA TRP A 265 -1.74 11.54 -0.06
C TRP A 265 -1.71 11.69 -1.57
N PHE A 266 -1.45 12.91 -2.01
CA PHE A 266 -1.35 13.20 -3.43
C PHE A 266 0.02 13.77 -3.80
N ALA A 267 0.47 13.44 -5.00
CA ALA A 267 1.41 14.27 -5.72
C ALA A 267 0.62 15.25 -6.60
N LYS A 268 0.81 16.54 -6.39
CA LYS A 268 0.21 17.61 -7.19
C LYS A 268 1.19 18.05 -8.27
N VAL A 269 0.80 17.89 -9.53
CA VAL A 269 1.51 18.46 -10.68
C VAL A 269 0.85 19.79 -11.04
N THR A 270 1.57 20.89 -10.89
CA THR A 270 1.15 22.24 -11.29
C THR A 270 1.75 22.57 -12.66
N LEU A 271 0.89 22.97 -13.59
CA LEU A 271 1.24 23.31 -14.96
C LEU A 271 1.04 24.81 -15.17
N PRO A 272 2.00 25.52 -15.79
CA PRO A 272 1.83 26.94 -16.10
C PRO A 272 0.69 27.17 -17.12
N PRO A 273 0.21 28.41 -17.21
CA PRO A 273 -0.74 28.82 -18.26
C PRO A 273 -0.24 28.43 -19.65
N HIS A 274 -1.16 28.11 -20.55
CA HIS A 274 -0.82 27.76 -21.95
C HIS A 274 0.09 26.52 -22.12
N SER A 275 0.21 25.67 -21.10
CA SER A 275 0.94 24.40 -21.20
C SER A 275 0.31 23.46 -22.21
N SER A 276 1.15 22.79 -23.00
CA SER A 276 0.72 21.68 -23.86
C SER A 276 1.79 20.59 -23.93
N GLY A 277 1.38 19.37 -24.26
CA GLY A 277 2.30 18.24 -24.45
C GLY A 277 1.81 16.96 -23.80
N GLN A 278 2.74 16.09 -23.45
CA GLN A 278 2.48 14.89 -22.66
C GLN A 278 3.06 15.06 -21.26
N LEU A 279 2.28 14.69 -20.25
CA LEU A 279 2.73 14.46 -18.90
C LEU A 279 2.70 12.97 -18.64
N GLN A 280 3.79 12.46 -18.10
CA GLN A 280 3.90 11.10 -17.59
C GLN A 280 4.31 11.21 -16.13
N ALA A 281 3.66 10.46 -15.27
CA ALA A 281 4.16 10.17 -13.94
C ALA A 281 3.95 8.67 -13.70
N PRO A 282 4.89 7.97 -13.05
CA PRO A 282 4.72 6.57 -12.67
C PRO A 282 3.58 6.33 -11.66
N LEU A 283 2.85 7.38 -11.26
CA LEU A 283 1.75 7.33 -10.29
C LEU A 283 0.39 7.24 -10.99
N ILE A 284 -0.62 6.74 -10.28
CA ILE A 284 -2.00 6.72 -10.75
C ILE A 284 -2.63 8.10 -10.62
N LEU A 285 -3.12 8.64 -11.74
CA LEU A 285 -3.86 9.90 -11.77
C LEU A 285 -5.17 9.79 -10.97
N ALA A 286 -5.36 10.69 -10.02
CA ALA A 286 -6.60 10.81 -9.26
C ALA A 286 -7.65 11.55 -10.09
N GLN A 287 -8.74 10.88 -10.45
CA GLN A 287 -9.85 11.50 -11.15
C GLN A 287 -10.62 12.41 -10.19
N ARG A 288 -10.78 13.70 -10.54
CA ARG A 288 -11.77 14.58 -9.91
C ARG A 288 -13.00 14.64 -10.82
N PRO A 289 -14.21 14.27 -10.37
CA PRO A 289 -15.39 14.19 -11.26
C PRO A 289 -15.74 15.52 -11.97
N GLU A 290 -15.40 16.66 -11.39
CA GLU A 290 -15.97 17.97 -11.78
C GLU A 290 -15.36 18.62 -13.04
N ILE A 291 -14.19 18.16 -13.50
CA ILE A 291 -13.46 18.77 -14.64
C ILE A 291 -13.35 17.80 -15.84
N TRP A 292 -13.81 16.54 -15.73
CA TRP A 292 -13.17 15.43 -16.46
C TRP A 292 -14.01 14.73 -17.54
N SER A 293 -15.32 14.98 -17.67
CA SER A 293 -16.17 14.27 -18.63
C SER A 293 -15.86 14.56 -20.11
N SER A 294 -15.16 15.65 -20.42
CA SER A 294 -14.79 16.04 -21.79
C SER A 294 -13.33 15.74 -22.17
N LEU A 295 -12.44 15.50 -21.20
CA LEU A 295 -10.99 15.39 -21.43
C LEU A 295 -10.49 13.93 -21.44
N PHE A 296 -11.22 13.00 -20.83
CA PHE A 296 -10.78 11.61 -20.65
C PHE A 296 -11.91 10.64 -20.98
N PRO A 297 -11.83 9.89 -22.10
CA PRO A 297 -12.79 8.84 -22.37
C PRO A 297 -12.67 7.75 -21.28
N LYS A 298 -13.80 7.19 -20.85
CA LYS A 298 -13.86 5.96 -20.06
C LYS A 298 -12.99 4.91 -20.74
N THR A 299 -11.86 4.54 -20.13
CA THR A 299 -11.02 3.47 -20.64
C THR A 299 -10.46 2.66 -19.47
N ASP A 300 -10.36 1.36 -19.69
CA ASP A 300 -9.80 0.35 -18.77
C ASP A 300 -8.25 0.43 -18.76
N SER A 301 -7.70 1.65 -18.73
CA SER A 301 -6.28 1.91 -18.99
C SER A 301 -5.55 2.52 -17.81
N LEU A 302 -4.29 2.13 -17.64
CA LEU A 302 -3.39 2.63 -16.60
C LEU A 302 -3.13 4.14 -16.80
N TYR A 303 -3.76 4.98 -15.98
CA TYR A 303 -3.71 6.45 -16.08
C TYR A 303 -2.41 7.07 -15.54
N THR A 304 -1.30 6.78 -16.20
CA THR A 304 0.03 7.34 -15.87
C THR A 304 0.47 8.42 -16.87
N ALA A 305 -0.13 8.40 -18.06
CA ALA A 305 0.13 9.32 -19.17
C ALA A 305 -1.10 10.19 -19.46
N VAL A 306 -0.91 11.50 -19.61
CA VAL A 306 -1.97 12.44 -19.96
C VAL A 306 -1.48 13.37 -21.06
N LYS A 307 -2.27 13.51 -22.13
CA LYS A 307 -2.12 14.62 -23.07
C LYS A 307 -2.70 15.88 -22.45
N ILE A 308 -1.89 16.91 -22.33
CA ILE A 308 -2.28 18.19 -21.76
C ILE A 308 -2.48 19.19 -22.88
N GLN A 309 -3.59 19.91 -22.79
CA GLN A 309 -3.79 21.19 -23.45
C GLN A 309 -4.44 22.11 -22.42
N ASN A 310 -3.67 23.03 -21.83
CA ASN A 310 -4.18 24.07 -20.95
C ASN A 310 -4.42 25.34 -21.78
N PRO A 311 -5.63 25.59 -22.30
CA PRO A 311 -5.88 26.77 -23.12
C PRO A 311 -5.95 28.07 -22.30
N GLY A 312 -6.12 27.96 -20.98
CA GLY A 312 -6.46 29.09 -20.11
C GLY A 312 -5.26 29.91 -19.64
N PRO A 313 -5.53 31.12 -19.13
CA PRO A 313 -4.54 31.97 -18.48
C PRO A 313 -4.16 31.48 -17.08
N ASP A 314 -4.88 30.49 -16.56
CA ASP A 314 -4.71 29.98 -15.20
C ASP A 314 -3.80 28.76 -15.14
N THR A 315 -3.21 28.54 -13.97
CA THR A 315 -2.45 27.32 -13.67
C THR A 315 -3.38 26.12 -13.56
N LEU A 316 -3.04 25.02 -14.23
CA LEU A 316 -3.75 23.75 -14.10
C LEU A 316 -3.06 22.89 -13.03
N ALA A 317 -3.83 22.22 -12.18
CA ALA A 317 -3.32 21.24 -11.22
C ALA A 317 -3.88 19.85 -11.49
N LEU A 318 -3.00 18.86 -11.53
CA LEU A 318 -3.32 17.44 -11.64
C LEU A 318 -2.88 16.75 -10.35
N TYR A 319 -3.64 15.77 -9.89
CA TYR A 319 -3.36 15.04 -8.66
C TYR A 319 -3.13 13.58 -8.98
N TYR A 320 -2.15 12.98 -8.32
CA TYR A 320 -1.80 11.58 -8.46
C TYR A 320 -1.81 10.93 -7.08
N TYR A 321 -2.36 9.73 -6.95
CA TYR A 321 -2.34 8.98 -5.70
C TYR A 321 -0.91 8.61 -5.32
N VAL A 322 -0.56 8.86 -4.06
CA VAL A 322 0.67 8.43 -3.41
C VAL A 322 0.30 7.59 -2.20
N ASN A 323 0.97 6.45 -2.06
CA ASN A 323 0.71 5.54 -0.95
C ASN A 323 1.03 6.25 0.39
N PRO A 324 0.06 6.41 1.31
CA PRO A 324 0.28 6.99 2.64
C PRO A 324 1.36 6.28 3.47
N PHE A 325 1.54 4.98 3.22
CA PHE A 325 2.46 4.13 3.96
C PHE A 325 3.84 4.08 3.31
N ALA A 326 3.98 4.53 2.06
CA ALA A 326 5.28 4.60 1.42
C ALA A 326 6.21 5.48 2.27
N PRO A 327 7.47 5.08 2.42
CA PRO A 327 8.38 5.77 3.31
C PRO A 327 8.54 7.23 2.89
N GLY A 328 8.23 8.13 3.83
CA GLY A 328 8.37 9.56 3.65
C GLY A 328 9.81 10.04 3.74
N LEU A 329 9.95 11.36 3.93
CA LEU A 329 11.23 11.95 4.26
C LEU A 329 11.76 11.39 5.59
N GLN A 330 13.07 11.37 5.73
CA GLN A 330 13.82 11.03 6.94
C GLN A 330 14.56 12.28 7.45
N PRO A 331 15.21 12.25 8.63
CA PRO A 331 16.02 13.38 9.08
C PRO A 331 17.14 13.78 8.10
N GLN A 332 17.65 12.80 7.33
CA GLN A 332 18.57 13.01 6.24
C GLN A 332 18.03 12.38 4.98
N ASN A 333 17.95 13.16 3.90
CA ASN A 333 17.42 12.69 2.63
C ASN A 333 18.43 12.89 1.51
N ARG A 334 18.52 11.89 0.64
CA ARG A 334 19.23 11.93 -0.62
C ARG A 334 18.26 11.75 -1.76
N PHE A 335 18.09 12.81 -2.55
CA PHE A 335 17.31 12.81 -3.78
C PHE A 335 18.25 12.59 -4.96
N ILE A 336 17.95 11.61 -5.79
CA ILE A 336 18.66 11.32 -7.04
C ILE A 336 17.65 11.42 -8.18
N MET A 337 17.86 12.39 -9.07
CA MET A 337 17.08 12.57 -10.28
C MET A 337 17.98 12.25 -11.47
N SER A 338 17.61 11.23 -12.25
CA SER A 338 18.46 10.73 -13.34
C SER A 338 17.68 10.72 -14.66
N GLY A 339 18.21 11.37 -15.70
CA GLY A 339 17.59 11.42 -17.02
C GLY A 339 17.90 12.68 -17.81
N VAL A 340 17.14 12.89 -18.91
CA VAL A 340 17.33 14.04 -19.80
C VAL A 340 16.68 15.27 -19.18
N GLY A 341 17.47 16.33 -18.98
CA GLY A 341 17.00 17.55 -18.32
C GLY A 341 16.92 17.43 -16.80
N ALA A 342 17.60 16.47 -16.17
CA ALA A 342 17.68 16.40 -14.71
C ALA A 342 18.41 17.61 -14.09
N ALA A 343 19.44 18.16 -14.76
CA ALA A 343 20.21 19.29 -14.20
C ALA A 343 19.38 20.57 -13.98
N GLN A 344 18.34 20.79 -14.79
CA GLN A 344 17.42 21.95 -14.70
C GLN A 344 16.31 21.79 -13.65
N LEU A 345 16.21 20.62 -12.99
CA LEU A 345 15.25 20.39 -11.92
C LEU A 345 15.74 21.03 -10.62
N THR A 346 14.88 21.73 -9.88
CA THR A 346 15.19 22.28 -8.56
C THR A 346 14.30 21.65 -7.50
N LEU A 347 14.86 21.36 -6.33
CA LEU A 347 14.13 20.85 -5.17
C LEU A 347 13.89 21.98 -4.17
N SER A 348 12.68 22.05 -3.62
CA SER A 348 12.35 22.90 -2.46
C SER A 348 11.50 22.12 -1.47
N LEU A 349 11.64 22.43 -0.18
CA LEU A 349 10.81 21.88 0.88
C LEU A 349 9.70 22.86 1.26
N PHE A 350 8.59 22.34 1.76
CA PHE A 350 7.51 23.15 2.30
C PHE A 350 6.89 22.47 3.53
N PRO A 351 6.38 23.22 4.51
CA PRO A 351 5.58 22.64 5.58
C PRO A 351 4.28 22.11 4.99
N LYS A 352 3.97 20.83 5.22
CA LYS A 352 2.64 20.28 4.94
C LYS A 352 1.64 21.10 5.73
N SER A 353 0.55 21.52 5.10
CA SER A 353 -0.50 22.19 5.85
C SER A 353 -0.99 21.24 6.94
N GLN A 354 -1.08 21.71 8.19
CA GLN A 354 -1.66 20.92 9.29
C GLN A 354 -3.12 20.53 9.05
N SER A 355 -3.74 21.08 8.00
CA SER A 355 -5.03 20.69 7.46
C SER A 355 -5.00 19.43 6.61
N GLY A 356 -3.85 18.73 6.54
CA GLY A 356 -3.86 17.37 6.04
C GLY A 356 -4.77 16.47 6.85
N PRO A 357 -5.09 15.25 6.37
CA PRO A 357 -5.93 14.36 7.14
C PRO A 357 -5.26 14.18 8.50
N LYS A 358 -5.76 14.91 9.50
CA LYS A 358 -5.25 14.94 10.87
C LYS A 358 -5.58 13.57 11.43
N GLY A 359 -4.72 12.58 11.15
CA GLY A 359 -4.96 11.18 11.48
C GLY A 359 -6.45 10.85 11.37
N PHE A 360 -7.04 10.91 10.17
CA PHE A 360 -8.35 10.31 9.96
C PHE A 360 -8.17 8.79 10.01
N PHE A 361 -7.83 8.30 11.20
CA PHE A 361 -8.14 6.95 11.60
C PHE A 361 -9.66 6.90 11.65
N TYR A 362 -10.24 6.23 10.65
CA TYR A 362 -11.60 5.71 10.64
C TYR A 362 -12.75 6.71 10.52
N LEU A 363 -12.71 7.91 11.08
CA LEU A 363 -13.96 8.66 11.29
C LEU A 363 -14.81 8.98 10.06
N ASP A 364 -14.26 9.30 8.88
CA ASP A 364 -15.09 9.66 7.70
C ASP A 364 -15.58 8.46 6.87
N GLU A 365 -14.77 7.41 6.73
CA GLU A 365 -15.15 6.16 6.06
C GLU A 365 -16.10 5.33 6.96
N LEU A 366 -15.87 5.42 8.28
CA LEU A 366 -16.81 5.03 9.32
C LEU A 366 -18.08 5.89 9.17
N ARG A 367 -18.01 7.22 9.15
CA ARG A 367 -19.17 8.11 8.99
C ARG A 367 -19.99 7.83 7.73
N GLU A 368 -19.39 7.57 6.58
CA GLU A 368 -20.13 7.18 5.36
C GLU A 368 -20.85 5.83 5.55
N ARG A 369 -20.14 4.80 6.03
CA ARG A 369 -20.77 3.49 6.33
C ARG A 369 -21.83 3.56 7.42
N LEU A 370 -21.64 4.45 8.40
CA LEU A 370 -22.52 4.70 9.56
C LEU A 370 -23.75 5.55 9.20
N LEU A 371 -23.66 6.47 8.24
CA LEU A 371 -24.79 7.27 7.75
C LEU A 371 -25.71 6.44 6.84
N THR A 372 -25.16 5.43 6.17
CA THR A 372 -25.94 4.55 5.28
C THR A 372 -26.70 3.43 6.00
N SER A 373 -26.31 3.05 7.23
CA SER A 373 -26.93 1.90 7.92
C SER A 373 -28.16 2.22 8.77
N GLY A 374 -28.51 3.50 9.00
CA GLY A 374 -29.75 3.92 9.71
C GLY A 374 -29.81 3.59 11.21
N GLU A 375 -29.11 2.55 11.66
CA GLU A 375 -29.16 2.00 13.03
C GLU A 375 -28.32 2.81 14.03
N LEU A 376 -27.38 3.64 13.55
CA LEU A 376 -26.45 4.35 14.42
C LEU A 376 -26.90 5.76 14.84
N SER A 377 -28.00 6.28 14.28
CA SER A 377 -28.58 7.58 14.68
C SER A 377 -28.89 7.62 16.18
N GLY A 378 -29.39 6.51 16.74
CA GLY A 378 -29.66 6.38 18.17
C GLY A 378 -28.41 6.18 19.03
N PHE A 379 -27.41 5.42 18.55
CA PHE A 379 -26.21 5.11 19.33
C PHE A 379 -25.29 6.33 19.48
N ILE A 380 -25.05 7.10 18.40
CA ILE A 380 -24.24 8.33 18.47
C ILE A 380 -24.94 9.42 19.28
N GLN A 381 -26.27 9.58 19.16
CA GLN A 381 -26.98 10.64 19.88
C GLN A 381 -27.09 10.36 21.40
N ASN A 382 -27.14 9.09 21.82
CA ASN A 382 -27.39 8.74 23.22
C ASN A 382 -26.12 8.42 24.03
N ILE A 383 -25.05 7.92 23.39
CA ILE A 383 -23.84 7.45 24.10
C ILE A 383 -22.66 8.40 23.95
N LEU A 384 -22.45 8.96 22.75
CA LEU A 384 -21.28 9.81 22.46
C LEU A 384 -21.16 11.06 23.36
N PRO A 385 -22.25 11.74 23.77
CA PRO A 385 -22.17 12.88 24.70
C PRO A 385 -21.76 12.50 26.13
N ASN A 386 -21.89 11.22 26.49
CA ASN A 386 -21.67 10.71 27.85
C ASN A 386 -20.34 9.96 27.99
N LEU A 387 -19.57 9.81 26.90
CA LEU A 387 -18.21 9.30 26.96
C LEU A 387 -17.27 10.47 27.30
N PRO A 388 -16.37 10.34 28.29
CA PRO A 388 -15.38 11.37 28.56
C PRO A 388 -14.53 11.62 27.31
N GLU A 389 -13.98 12.84 27.17
CA GLU A 389 -13.15 13.23 26.02
C GLU A 389 -12.06 12.18 25.70
N ILE A 390 -12.35 11.28 24.77
CA ILE A 390 -11.38 10.29 24.27
C ILE A 390 -10.40 11.07 23.39
N LYS A 391 -9.24 11.40 23.96
CA LYS A 391 -8.18 12.17 23.28
C LYS A 391 -7.33 11.35 22.32
N ASP A 392 -7.53 10.03 22.28
CA ASP A 392 -6.80 9.12 21.39
C ASP A 392 -7.72 8.03 20.84
N PHE A 393 -7.82 7.97 19.51
CA PHE A 393 -8.70 7.08 18.74
C PHE A 393 -7.99 5.84 18.19
N ALA A 394 -6.74 5.58 18.60
CA ALA A 394 -5.94 4.49 18.05
C ALA A 394 -6.58 3.09 18.14
N GLY A 395 -7.50 2.85 19.09
CA GLY A 395 -8.22 1.56 19.27
C GLY A 395 -9.69 1.54 18.79
N LEU A 396 -10.24 2.66 18.33
CA LEU A 396 -11.61 2.75 17.79
C LEU A 396 -11.88 1.82 16.57
N PRO A 397 -10.88 1.53 15.71
CA PRO A 397 -10.98 0.55 14.63
C PRO A 397 -11.32 -0.87 15.06
N ASP A 398 -10.52 -1.40 15.98
CA ASP A 398 -10.64 -2.75 16.50
C ASP A 398 -11.92 -2.88 17.34
N PHE A 399 -12.26 -1.79 18.05
CA PHE A 399 -13.51 -1.59 18.77
C PHE A 399 -14.75 -1.73 17.87
N PHE A 400 -14.76 -1.09 16.69
CA PHE A 400 -15.91 -1.15 15.78
C PHE A 400 -15.99 -2.49 15.02
N HIS A 401 -14.83 -3.09 14.70
CA HIS A 401 -14.79 -4.40 14.07
C HIS A 401 -15.37 -5.49 14.99
N ALA A 402 -14.99 -5.50 16.28
CA ALA A 402 -15.58 -6.41 17.26
C ALA A 402 -17.09 -6.17 17.43
N TYR A 403 -17.55 -4.91 17.48
CA TYR A 403 -18.97 -4.58 17.55
C TYR A 403 -19.79 -5.16 16.38
N LEU A 404 -19.28 -5.04 15.14
CA LEU A 404 -19.94 -5.61 13.96
C LEU A 404 -19.93 -7.15 13.97
N LEU A 405 -18.86 -7.77 14.48
CA LEU A 405 -18.82 -9.22 14.67
C LEU A 405 -19.87 -9.70 15.68
N LEU A 406 -20.13 -8.93 16.74
CA LEU A 406 -21.15 -9.24 17.75
C LEU A 406 -22.58 -9.07 17.22
N GLN A 407 -22.83 -8.04 16.39
CA GLN A 407 -24.17 -7.81 15.82
C GLN A 407 -24.62 -8.94 14.88
N ASN A 408 -23.67 -9.56 14.19
CA ASN A 408 -23.92 -10.63 13.22
C ASN A 408 -23.76 -12.04 13.81
N MET A 409 -23.48 -12.16 15.11
CA MET A 409 -23.26 -13.43 15.79
C MET A 409 -24.57 -14.16 16.08
N PRO A 410 -24.66 -15.49 15.86
CA PRO A 410 -25.81 -16.28 16.27
C PRO A 410 -26.06 -16.16 17.79
N PRO A 411 -27.33 -16.07 18.25
CA PRO A 411 -27.64 -15.84 19.67
C PRO A 411 -27.00 -16.85 20.64
N ALA A 412 -26.91 -18.12 20.25
CA ALA A 412 -26.30 -19.17 21.07
C ALA A 412 -24.78 -19.00 21.22
N GLU A 413 -24.09 -18.48 20.20
CA GLU A 413 -22.65 -18.19 20.25
C GLU A 413 -22.37 -16.91 21.05
N MET A 414 -23.27 -15.92 20.93
CA MET A 414 -23.26 -14.71 21.73
C MET A 414 -23.39 -15.02 23.23
N GLU A 415 -24.30 -15.93 23.62
CA GLU A 415 -24.51 -16.33 25.02
C GLU A 415 -23.26 -17.03 25.61
N ILE A 416 -22.61 -17.92 24.83
CA ILE A 416 -21.37 -18.59 25.23
C ILE A 416 -20.24 -17.59 25.44
N ARG A 417 -20.08 -16.64 24.51
CA ARG A 417 -19.06 -15.59 24.63
C ARG A 417 -19.37 -14.66 25.80
N GLN A 418 -20.60 -14.18 25.93
CA GLN A 418 -21.02 -13.31 27.04
C GLN A 418 -20.72 -13.95 28.39
N LYS A 419 -20.96 -15.26 28.57
CA LYS A 419 -20.62 -15.97 29.80
C LYS A 419 -19.11 -16.05 30.05
N ALA A 420 -18.32 -16.35 29.03
CA ALA A 420 -16.85 -16.37 29.14
C ALA A 420 -16.26 -14.98 29.40
N PHE A 421 -16.90 -13.93 28.90
CA PHE A 421 -16.52 -12.53 29.09
C PHE A 421 -16.98 -11.97 30.43
N GLN A 422 -18.17 -12.37 30.93
CA GLN A 422 -18.69 -12.02 32.25
C GLN A 422 -17.68 -12.34 33.34
N GLU A 423 -17.12 -13.54 33.32
CA GLU A 423 -16.12 -13.97 34.31
C GLU A 423 -14.87 -13.07 34.28
N ARG A 424 -14.40 -12.70 33.09
CA ARG A 424 -13.23 -11.80 32.93
C ARG A 424 -13.55 -10.37 33.34
N PHE A 425 -14.73 -9.89 33.00
CA PHE A 425 -15.22 -8.56 33.34
C PHE A 425 -15.42 -8.42 34.85
N ASP A 426 -16.00 -9.41 35.52
CA ASP A 426 -16.18 -9.43 36.97
C ASP A 426 -14.85 -9.48 37.72
N ILE A 427 -13.86 -10.23 37.19
CA ILE A 427 -12.50 -10.23 37.72
C ILE A 427 -11.87 -8.85 37.57
N ALA A 428 -11.94 -8.23 36.39
CA ALA A 428 -11.39 -6.91 36.14
C ALA A 428 -12.07 -5.84 36.99
N ARG A 429 -13.40 -5.87 37.12
CA ARG A 429 -14.20 -5.01 38.00
C ARG A 429 -13.79 -5.16 39.46
N LYS A 430 -13.60 -6.39 39.94
CA LYS A 430 -13.15 -6.66 41.31
C LYS A 430 -11.74 -6.12 41.57
N ILE A 431 -10.84 -6.24 40.59
CA ILE A 431 -9.49 -5.67 40.63
C ILE A 431 -9.55 -4.14 40.70
N ILE A 432 -10.37 -3.49 39.86
CA ILE A 432 -10.56 -2.03 39.87
C ILE A 432 -11.10 -1.56 41.22
N LEU A 433 -12.13 -2.23 41.76
CA LEU A 433 -12.71 -1.88 43.07
C LEU A 433 -11.72 -2.08 44.24
N GLN A 434 -10.75 -2.97 44.09
CA GLN A 434 -9.70 -3.21 45.09
C GLN A 434 -8.48 -2.27 44.93
N HIS A 435 -8.32 -1.69 43.74
CA HIS A 435 -7.17 -0.87 43.34
C HIS A 435 -7.65 0.37 42.55
N PRO A 436 -8.26 1.36 43.21
CA PRO A 436 -8.77 2.56 42.53
C PRO A 436 -7.67 3.42 41.88
N ASP A 437 -6.41 3.22 42.26
CA ASP A 437 -5.24 3.89 41.68
C ASP A 437 -4.89 3.41 40.25
N ILE A 438 -5.41 2.25 39.82
CA ILE A 438 -5.24 1.73 38.45
C ILE A 438 -6.50 1.88 37.59
N GLU A 439 -7.60 2.37 38.16
CA GLU A 439 -8.89 2.60 37.50
C GLU A 439 -8.74 3.46 36.25
N GLU A 440 -8.08 4.62 36.37
CA GLU A 440 -7.89 5.54 35.25
C GLU A 440 -7.07 4.92 34.11
N ARG A 441 -6.15 4.00 34.40
CA ARG A 441 -5.33 3.30 33.40
C ARG A 441 -6.07 2.17 32.70
N ILE A 442 -6.93 1.45 33.42
CA ILE A 442 -7.69 0.32 32.88
C ILE A 442 -8.90 0.83 32.09
N VAL A 443 -9.60 1.84 32.60
CA VAL A 443 -10.79 2.41 31.95
C VAL A 443 -10.45 3.15 30.65
N ARG A 444 -9.25 3.73 30.55
CA ARG A 444 -8.72 4.29 29.30
C ARG A 444 -8.16 3.22 28.34
N ASN A 445 -8.15 1.96 28.74
CA ASN A 445 -7.70 0.87 27.86
C ASN A 445 -8.83 0.50 26.89
N PRO A 446 -8.62 0.62 25.56
CA PRO A 446 -9.64 0.28 24.56
C PRO A 446 -10.19 -1.15 24.71
N VAL A 447 -9.35 -2.09 25.17
CA VAL A 447 -9.72 -3.49 25.40
C VAL A 447 -10.74 -3.62 26.54
N PHE A 448 -10.67 -2.78 27.57
CA PHE A 448 -11.62 -2.82 28.69
C PHE A 448 -13.00 -2.25 28.29
N LEU A 449 -13.02 -1.19 27.49
CA LEU A 449 -14.24 -0.63 26.90
C LEU A 449 -14.93 -1.62 25.93
N LEU A 450 -14.12 -2.35 25.15
CA LEU A 450 -14.56 -3.49 24.33
C LEU A 450 -15.22 -4.58 25.19
N LEU A 451 -14.57 -5.01 26.27
CA LEU A 451 -15.08 -6.02 27.20
C LEU A 451 -16.39 -5.62 27.85
N ALA A 452 -16.54 -4.34 28.25
CA ALA A 452 -17.77 -3.82 28.83
C ALA A 452 -18.92 -3.89 27.81
N LEU A 453 -18.71 -3.43 26.58
CA LEU A 453 -19.76 -3.43 25.55
C LEU A 453 -20.11 -4.83 25.05
N GLU A 454 -19.14 -5.75 25.00
CA GLU A 454 -19.37 -7.18 24.74
C GLU A 454 -20.25 -7.81 25.81
N TYR A 455 -20.01 -7.46 27.08
CA TYR A 455 -20.80 -7.95 28.21
C TYR A 455 -22.23 -7.37 28.24
N TYR A 456 -22.38 -6.06 28.02
CA TYR A 456 -23.67 -5.38 28.01
C TYR A 456 -24.43 -5.48 26.66
N GLY A 457 -23.95 -6.33 25.73
CA GLY A 457 -24.51 -6.50 24.39
C GLY A 457 -25.97 -7.00 24.34
N LYS A 458 -26.68 -6.49 23.33
CA LYS A 458 -28.08 -6.70 22.88
C LYS A 458 -29.23 -6.49 23.88
N GLU A 459 -29.11 -6.85 25.16
CA GLU A 459 -30.25 -6.83 26.10
C GLU A 459 -30.04 -6.05 27.41
N ALA A 460 -28.85 -5.54 27.68
CA ALA A 460 -28.67 -4.73 28.89
C ALA A 460 -29.34 -3.36 28.74
N ASP A 461 -30.13 -2.97 29.75
CA ASP A 461 -30.67 -1.62 29.87
C ASP A 461 -29.49 -0.65 29.81
N VAL A 462 -29.45 0.19 28.77
CA VAL A 462 -28.42 1.22 28.55
C VAL A 462 -28.21 2.06 29.82
N LYS A 463 -29.22 2.15 30.70
CA LYS A 463 -29.08 2.75 32.03
C LYS A 463 -28.08 2.05 32.94
N GLU A 464 -28.00 0.73 32.97
CA GLU A 464 -27.05 0.01 33.84
C GLU A 464 -25.60 0.24 33.39
N LEU A 465 -25.36 0.26 32.07
CA LEU A 465 -24.05 0.64 31.52
C LEU A 465 -23.73 2.10 31.86
N ALA A 466 -24.69 3.01 31.71
CA ALA A 466 -24.50 4.42 32.07
C ALA A 466 -24.19 4.60 33.56
N THR A 467 -24.96 3.96 34.46
CA THR A 467 -24.73 3.98 35.92
C THR A 467 -23.40 3.32 36.30
N PHE A 468 -22.98 2.28 35.58
CA PHE A 468 -21.66 1.66 35.77
C PHE A 468 -20.51 2.59 35.36
N LEU A 469 -20.64 3.29 34.22
CA LEU A 469 -19.66 4.27 33.77
C LEU A 469 -19.61 5.49 34.69
N GLU A 470 -20.76 5.94 35.21
CA GLU A 470 -20.86 7.02 36.22
C GLU A 470 -20.21 6.63 37.56
N THR A 471 -20.29 5.35 37.97
CA THR A 471 -19.64 4.88 39.19
C THR A 471 -18.13 4.74 39.08
N LEU A 472 -17.58 4.72 37.85
CA LEU A 472 -16.15 4.72 37.57
C LEU A 472 -15.52 6.13 37.49
N SER A 473 -16.28 7.18 37.89
CA SER A 473 -15.84 8.59 37.87
C SER A 473 -15.28 9.08 36.54
N LEU A 474 -15.81 8.59 35.41
CA LEU A 474 -15.50 9.08 34.07
C LEU A 474 -16.21 10.39 33.73
#